data_AF-A0AAU2FD45-F1
#
_entry.id   AF-A0AAU2FD45-F1
#
_cell.length_a   1.000
_cell.length_b   1.000
_cell.length_c   1.000
_cell.angle_alpha   90.00
_cell.angle_beta   90.00
_cell.angle_gamma   90.00
#
_symmetry.space_group_name_H-M   'P 1'
#
loop_
_entity.id
_entity.type
_entity.pdbx_description
1 polymer ?
#
loop_
_entity_poly.entity_id
_entity_poly.type
_entity_poly.pdbx_seq_one_letter_code
_entity_poly.pdbx_strand_id
1 'polypeptide(L)'
;MAAPSAPTPVAAQRFAPQTFAHPGVNITSTQLEFVRTKVQQGAAPWKAAYDDMVGDPLASLSRVPAPRPVVNCGQSSNPNNGCTDERQDAIAAYTDALAWAISGDERYAQKAIQIMDAWSSTITNHTGANTGIQTAWSAASWVKAAELIKYQYQNWPNAGRFANMLRSVYLPIVVNGDDRTSNWDLTEAEASIGIAVFTNDGVTFDKAVSQYLARVPAFVYLASDGPTPHPSPDGGFNWETATRYITGMTQETCRDFVHTGYSIASMSHIAETALMQGTDLYPQVGERLRQALGWHATQEVRAAPEPANLCGKGPLERGLGPVTETGFNALHTRQGIAMANTQTLTERNRPAGTNYLFVAWETLTNANNPVEPDTQLPTGPVTGLGGKCVDIDSANSADNTPVQMYDCNGTNAQQWTVGGDGTLRGLGKCLDVASAGTADGTKVQLFQCNGTAAQVWRRGDGNTLVNPASSKCLDVTGMSTENNARLQIWSCTGTTNQQFQLPA
;
A
#
# COMPACT_ATOMS: atom_id res chain seq x y z
N MET A 1 31.86 -39.30 2.81
CA MET A 1 31.18 -38.12 3.39
C MET A 1 30.67 -37.30 2.23
N ALA A 2 29.34 -37.23 2.05
CA ALA A 2 28.74 -36.44 0.97
C ALA A 2 28.87 -34.95 1.30
N ALA A 3 29.32 -34.15 0.34
CA ALA A 3 29.39 -32.70 0.48
C ALA A 3 27.98 -32.14 0.75
N PRO A 4 27.82 -31.16 1.66
CA PRO A 4 26.52 -30.52 1.86
C PRO A 4 26.10 -29.83 0.56
N SER A 5 24.88 -30.13 0.11
CA SER A 5 24.24 -29.46 -1.01
C SER A 5 24.13 -27.97 -0.73
N ALA A 6 24.58 -27.16 -1.68
CA ALA A 6 24.39 -25.70 -1.62
C ALA A 6 22.89 -25.39 -1.49
N PRO A 7 22.50 -24.43 -0.64
CA PRO A 7 21.10 -24.02 -0.53
C PRO A 7 20.62 -23.52 -1.89
N THR A 8 19.53 -24.09 -2.38
CA THR A 8 18.82 -23.61 -3.56
C THR A 8 18.40 -22.16 -3.31
N PRO A 9 18.63 -21.21 -4.24
CA PRO A 9 18.15 -19.84 -4.06
C PRO A 9 16.64 -19.87 -3.88
N VAL A 10 16.15 -19.41 -2.73
CA VAL A 10 14.73 -19.15 -2.54
C VAL A 10 14.35 -18.07 -3.55
N ALA A 11 13.44 -18.37 -4.47
CA ALA A 11 12.95 -17.36 -5.40
C ALA A 11 12.38 -16.19 -4.60
N ALA A 12 12.85 -14.97 -4.89
CA ALA A 12 12.34 -13.76 -4.25
C ALA A 12 10.81 -13.69 -4.39
N GLN A 13 10.12 -13.30 -3.32
CA GLN A 13 8.68 -13.14 -3.33
C GLN A 13 8.29 -12.05 -4.34
N ARG A 14 7.46 -12.41 -5.31
CA ARG A 14 6.94 -11.50 -6.35
C ARG A 14 5.66 -10.85 -5.84
N PHE A 15 5.64 -9.53 -5.80
CA PHE A 15 4.52 -8.67 -5.45
C PHE A 15 4.08 -7.77 -6.61
N ALA A 16 4.99 -7.44 -7.51
CA ALA A 16 4.74 -6.56 -8.63
C ALA A 16 3.77 -7.19 -9.64
N PRO A 17 2.89 -6.39 -10.25
CA PRO A 17 2.04 -6.87 -11.32
C PRO A 17 2.87 -7.18 -12.57
N GLN A 18 2.28 -7.95 -13.49
CA GLN A 18 2.87 -8.16 -14.82
C GLN A 18 2.84 -6.87 -15.66
N THR A 19 1.90 -5.97 -15.38
CA THR A 19 1.74 -4.68 -16.05
C THR A 19 1.30 -3.67 -15.00
N PHE A 20 2.02 -2.55 -14.91
CA PHE A 20 1.68 -1.49 -13.96
C PHE A 20 0.46 -0.71 -14.43
N ALA A 21 -0.43 -0.40 -13.48
CA ALA A 21 -1.58 0.46 -13.67
C ALA A 21 -1.19 1.93 -13.50
N HIS A 22 -1.70 2.78 -14.39
CA HIS A 22 -1.33 4.20 -14.46
C HIS A 22 -2.55 5.11 -14.73
N PRO A 23 -2.65 6.27 -14.04
CA PRO A 23 -1.90 6.62 -12.85
C PRO A 23 -2.20 5.61 -11.74
N GLY A 24 -1.20 5.29 -10.93
CA GLY A 24 -1.33 4.25 -9.91
C GLY A 24 -0.48 4.47 -8.66
N VAL A 25 -0.08 5.72 -8.42
CA VAL A 25 0.57 6.14 -7.17
C VAL A 25 -0.41 7.01 -6.39
N ASN A 26 -0.94 6.46 -5.30
CA ASN A 26 -1.96 7.04 -4.40
C ASN A 26 -3.32 7.43 -5.02
N ILE A 27 -3.46 7.50 -6.34
CA ILE A 27 -4.74 7.77 -6.99
C ILE A 27 -4.77 7.15 -8.39
N THR A 28 -5.94 6.67 -8.80
CA THR A 28 -6.20 6.10 -10.13
C THR A 28 -6.98 7.07 -11.04
N SER A 29 -7.22 6.66 -12.28
CA SER A 29 -8.14 7.35 -13.20
C SER A 29 -9.57 7.49 -12.66
N THR A 30 -10.19 6.41 -12.17
CA THR A 30 -11.61 6.46 -11.76
C THR A 30 -11.77 7.19 -10.42
N GLN A 31 -10.84 7.00 -9.48
CA GLN A 31 -10.76 7.78 -8.26
C GLN A 31 -10.62 9.28 -8.55
N LEU A 32 -9.81 9.66 -9.54
CA LEU A 32 -9.68 11.05 -9.96
C LEU A 32 -10.98 11.59 -10.58
N GLU A 33 -11.66 10.80 -11.41
CA GLU A 33 -12.95 11.19 -12.00
C GLU A 33 -14.04 11.36 -10.94
N PHE A 34 -14.03 10.53 -9.90
CA PHE A 34 -14.89 10.70 -8.73
C PHE A 34 -14.64 12.07 -8.07
N VAL A 35 -13.38 12.41 -7.79
CA VAL A 35 -13.01 13.71 -7.19
C VAL A 35 -13.42 14.87 -8.10
N ARG A 36 -13.14 14.78 -9.40
CA ARG A 36 -13.55 15.77 -10.40
C ARG A 36 -15.06 16.03 -10.36
N THR A 37 -15.85 14.95 -10.39
CA THR A 37 -17.31 15.03 -10.31
C THR A 37 -17.76 15.73 -9.04
N LYS A 38 -17.17 15.39 -7.87
CA LYS A 38 -17.50 16.03 -6.59
C LYS A 38 -17.18 17.51 -6.57
N VAL A 39 -16.03 17.91 -7.09
CA VAL A 39 -15.63 19.33 -7.18
C VAL A 39 -16.56 20.10 -8.11
N GLN A 40 -16.85 19.57 -9.31
CA GLN A 40 -17.75 20.21 -10.28
C GLN A 40 -19.18 20.38 -9.76
N GLN A 41 -19.64 19.45 -8.92
CA GLN A 41 -20.94 19.52 -8.25
C GLN A 41 -20.96 20.46 -7.04
N GLY A 42 -19.81 21.02 -6.63
CA GLY A 42 -19.71 21.83 -5.42
C GLY A 42 -19.88 21.02 -4.13
N ALA A 43 -19.65 19.71 -4.16
CA ALA A 43 -19.89 18.83 -3.03
C ALA A 43 -18.84 18.98 -1.93
N ALA A 44 -19.28 19.03 -0.66
CA ALA A 44 -18.40 18.99 0.49
C ALA A 44 -17.97 17.53 0.80
N PRO A 45 -16.71 17.29 1.23
CA PRO A 45 -15.67 18.29 1.50
C PRO A 45 -14.82 18.70 0.29
N TRP A 46 -14.96 18.02 -0.86
CA TRP A 46 -14.07 18.16 -2.01
C TRP A 46 -13.97 19.57 -2.59
N LYS A 47 -15.10 20.30 -2.71
CA LYS A 47 -15.07 21.65 -3.27
C LYS A 47 -14.21 22.61 -2.44
N ALA A 48 -14.39 22.60 -1.12
CA ALA A 48 -13.58 23.42 -0.22
C ALA A 48 -12.10 23.01 -0.27
N ALA A 49 -11.82 21.70 -0.28
CA ALA A 49 -10.44 21.20 -0.40
C ALA A 49 -9.76 21.61 -1.72
N TYR A 50 -10.50 21.60 -2.82
CA TYR A 50 -9.99 22.08 -4.11
C TYR A 50 -9.73 23.60 -4.09
N ASP A 51 -10.66 24.38 -3.53
CA ASP A 51 -10.51 25.85 -3.43
C ASP A 51 -9.31 26.23 -2.56
N ASP A 52 -9.13 25.57 -1.41
CA ASP A 52 -7.97 25.75 -0.53
C ASP A 52 -6.66 25.40 -1.26
N MET A 53 -6.65 24.30 -2.02
CA MET A 53 -5.48 23.88 -2.79
C MET A 53 -5.09 24.90 -3.86
N VAL A 54 -6.03 25.35 -4.70
CA VAL A 54 -5.72 26.32 -5.76
C VAL A 54 -5.43 27.73 -5.24
N GLY A 55 -5.84 28.03 -4.01
CA GLY A 55 -5.49 29.25 -3.29
C GLY A 55 -4.12 29.23 -2.62
N ASP A 56 -3.49 28.06 -2.46
CA ASP A 56 -2.17 27.93 -1.83
C ASP A 56 -1.05 28.44 -2.75
N PRO A 57 0.01 29.09 -2.22
CA PRO A 57 1.20 29.48 -3.00
C PRO A 57 1.86 28.36 -3.81
N LEU A 58 1.66 27.10 -3.44
CA LEU A 58 2.12 25.92 -4.19
C LEU A 58 1.42 25.76 -5.54
N ALA A 59 0.19 26.25 -5.72
CA ALA A 59 -0.55 26.26 -6.98
C ALA A 59 -0.30 27.53 -7.82
N SER A 60 0.66 28.37 -7.44
CA SER A 60 0.89 29.65 -8.12
C SER A 60 1.48 29.45 -9.51
N LEU A 61 0.73 29.84 -10.54
CA LEU A 61 1.22 29.85 -11.92
C LEU A 61 2.38 30.84 -12.16
N SER A 62 2.65 31.76 -11.23
CA SER A 62 3.83 32.64 -11.27
C SER A 62 5.03 32.09 -10.50
N ARG A 63 4.93 30.91 -9.88
CA ARG A 63 6.05 30.26 -9.19
C ARG A 63 7.21 30.06 -10.16
N VAL A 64 8.41 30.40 -9.69
CA VAL A 64 9.68 30.18 -10.38
C VAL A 64 10.37 29.00 -9.70
N PRO A 65 10.63 27.88 -10.40
CA PRO A 65 11.33 26.75 -9.82
C PRO A 65 12.78 27.12 -9.50
N ALA A 66 13.33 26.54 -8.43
CA ALA A 66 14.66 26.86 -7.91
C ALA A 66 15.60 25.64 -7.89
N PRO A 67 15.86 25.01 -9.06
CA PRO A 67 16.65 23.79 -9.12
C PRO A 67 18.12 24.03 -8.73
N ARG A 68 18.72 23.01 -8.12
CA ARG A 68 20.13 23.01 -7.68
C ARG A 68 20.83 21.78 -8.22
N PRO A 69 22.09 21.88 -8.70
CA PRO A 69 22.85 20.69 -9.09
C PRO A 69 23.07 19.73 -7.92
N VAL A 70 23.37 20.28 -6.74
CA VAL A 70 23.52 19.51 -5.50
C VAL A 70 22.61 20.09 -4.44
N VAL A 71 21.74 19.26 -3.89
CA VAL A 71 20.95 19.57 -2.71
C VAL A 71 21.75 19.14 -1.48
N ASN A 72 22.06 20.06 -0.57
CA ASN A 72 22.83 19.78 0.65
C ASN A 72 22.04 20.16 1.90
N CYS A 73 21.66 19.14 2.68
CA CYS A 73 20.77 19.24 3.83
C CYS A 73 21.46 18.73 5.08
N GLY A 74 21.84 19.63 5.99
CA GLY A 74 22.38 19.21 7.29
C GLY A 74 21.30 18.72 8.27
N GLN A 75 21.70 18.37 9.50
CA GLN A 75 20.91 17.60 10.48
C GLN A 75 19.55 18.23 10.88
N SER A 76 19.38 19.54 10.69
CA SER A 76 18.09 20.24 10.84
C SER A 76 17.77 21.08 9.61
N SER A 77 18.10 20.56 8.43
CA SER A 77 18.16 21.33 7.18
C SER A 77 19.08 22.55 7.30
N ASN A 78 20.18 22.42 8.05
CA ASN A 78 21.19 23.46 8.19
C ASN A 78 22.58 22.89 7.87
N PRO A 79 23.20 23.22 6.71
CA PRO A 79 22.73 24.20 5.74
C PRO A 79 21.44 23.77 5.00
N ASN A 80 20.66 24.74 4.53
CA ASN A 80 19.45 24.56 3.72
C ASN A 80 19.76 24.87 2.25
N ASN A 81 20.76 24.21 1.69
CA ASN A 81 21.17 24.49 0.31
C ASN A 81 20.32 23.64 -0.64
N GLY A 82 19.14 24.12 -0.99
CA GLY A 82 18.22 23.45 -1.91
C GLY A 82 17.18 22.53 -1.29
N CYS A 83 17.23 22.26 0.02
CA CYS A 83 16.32 21.32 0.68
C CYS A 83 14.86 21.80 0.61
N THR A 84 14.65 23.07 0.94
CA THR A 84 13.31 23.68 0.87
C THR A 84 12.90 23.96 -0.56
N ASP A 85 13.84 24.42 -1.39
CA ASP A 85 13.63 24.68 -2.82
C ASP A 85 13.06 23.42 -3.50
N GLU A 86 13.76 22.29 -3.38
CA GLU A 86 13.39 21.01 -3.98
C GLU A 86 12.04 20.49 -3.49
N ARG A 87 11.90 20.38 -2.16
CA ARG A 87 10.71 19.80 -1.54
C ARG A 87 9.45 20.59 -1.87
N GLN A 88 9.52 21.92 -1.80
CA GLN A 88 8.35 22.75 -2.13
C GLN A 88 8.06 22.74 -3.64
N ASP A 89 9.08 22.69 -4.50
CA ASP A 89 8.87 22.53 -5.94
C ASP A 89 8.26 21.17 -6.28
N ALA A 90 8.66 20.10 -5.57
CA ALA A 90 8.08 18.77 -5.74
C ALA A 90 6.59 18.74 -5.41
N ILE A 91 6.20 19.33 -4.27
CA ILE A 91 4.80 19.44 -3.88
C ILE A 91 4.05 20.42 -4.78
N ALA A 92 4.67 21.53 -5.20
CA ALA A 92 4.06 22.47 -6.15
C ALA A 92 3.73 21.77 -7.47
N ALA A 93 4.67 21.00 -8.03
CA ALA A 93 4.41 20.22 -9.25
C ALA A 93 3.26 19.22 -9.06
N TYR A 94 3.16 18.55 -7.90
CA TYR A 94 2.00 17.68 -7.62
C TYR A 94 0.70 18.48 -7.47
N THR A 95 0.74 19.62 -6.80
CA THR A 95 -0.39 20.53 -6.60
C THR A 95 -0.93 21.02 -7.94
N ASP A 96 -0.05 21.49 -8.82
CA ASP A 96 -0.40 21.93 -10.17
C ASP A 96 -0.90 20.75 -11.02
N ALA A 97 -0.24 19.59 -10.97
CA ALA A 97 -0.71 18.41 -11.71
C ALA A 97 -2.12 17.97 -11.26
N LEU A 98 -2.40 18.00 -9.96
CA LEU A 98 -3.73 17.67 -9.42
C LEU A 98 -4.77 18.76 -9.74
N ALA A 99 -4.40 20.04 -9.68
CA ALA A 99 -5.25 21.15 -10.07
C ALA A 99 -5.69 21.02 -11.54
N TRP A 100 -4.76 20.69 -12.44
CA TRP A 100 -5.07 20.36 -13.84
C TRP A 100 -5.98 19.13 -13.94
N ALA A 101 -5.60 18.05 -13.27
CA ALA A 101 -6.31 16.77 -13.37
C ALA A 101 -7.80 16.89 -12.97
N ILE A 102 -8.13 17.80 -12.05
CA ILE A 102 -9.50 18.07 -11.60
C ILE A 102 -10.21 19.09 -12.50
N SER A 103 -9.54 20.19 -12.85
CA SER A 103 -10.19 21.32 -13.55
C SER A 103 -10.19 21.24 -15.07
N GLY A 104 -9.21 20.53 -15.66
CA GLY A 104 -8.90 20.57 -17.08
C GLY A 104 -8.13 21.82 -17.53
N ASP A 105 -7.76 22.75 -16.63
CA ASP A 105 -7.00 23.94 -16.99
C ASP A 105 -5.53 23.60 -17.27
N GLU A 106 -5.16 23.54 -18.55
CA GLU A 106 -3.84 23.13 -19.03
C GLU A 106 -2.70 24.01 -18.51
N ARG A 107 -2.96 25.24 -18.04
CA ARG A 107 -1.92 26.10 -17.46
C ARG A 107 -1.25 25.44 -16.26
N TYR A 108 -2.01 24.70 -15.46
CA TYR A 108 -1.47 23.96 -14.32
C TYR A 108 -0.63 22.76 -14.78
N ALA A 109 -1.05 21.99 -15.80
CA ALA A 109 -0.22 20.92 -16.36
C ALA A 109 1.11 21.45 -16.90
N GLN A 110 1.07 22.58 -17.61
CA GLN A 110 2.26 23.24 -18.14
C GLN A 110 3.18 23.73 -17.02
N LYS A 111 2.64 24.24 -15.92
CA LYS A 111 3.42 24.63 -14.74
C LYS A 111 4.07 23.43 -14.06
N ALA A 112 3.33 22.35 -13.85
CA ALA A 112 3.88 21.10 -13.30
C ALA A 112 5.04 20.58 -14.15
N ILE A 113 4.87 20.53 -15.48
CA ILE A 113 5.92 20.17 -16.44
C ILE A 113 7.12 21.12 -16.32
N GLN A 114 6.89 22.43 -16.28
CA GLN A 114 7.98 23.42 -16.16
C GLN A 114 8.84 23.16 -14.91
N ILE A 115 8.21 22.91 -13.77
CA ILE A 115 8.90 22.64 -12.51
C ILE A 115 9.67 21.32 -12.59
N MET A 116 9.02 20.23 -13.03
CA MET A 116 9.65 18.92 -13.18
C MET A 116 10.81 18.94 -14.19
N ASP A 117 10.69 19.70 -15.27
CA ASP A 117 11.73 19.84 -16.29
C ASP A 117 12.93 20.66 -15.81
N ALA A 118 12.69 21.70 -15.00
CA ALA A 118 13.75 22.50 -14.39
C ALA A 118 14.64 21.67 -13.46
N TRP A 119 14.03 20.82 -12.61
CA TRP A 119 14.78 19.93 -11.72
C TRP A 119 15.46 18.79 -12.48
N SER A 120 14.76 18.09 -13.37
CA SER A 120 15.33 16.96 -14.12
C SER A 120 16.45 17.30 -15.10
N SER A 121 16.62 18.57 -15.44
CA SER A 121 17.76 19.04 -16.24
C SER A 121 18.95 19.51 -15.40
N THR A 122 18.80 19.64 -14.08
CA THR A 122 19.76 20.33 -13.22
C THR A 122 20.33 19.44 -12.12
N ILE A 123 19.49 18.74 -11.37
CA ILE A 123 19.94 18.00 -10.18
C ILE A 123 20.79 16.80 -10.56
N THR A 124 21.88 16.60 -9.81
CA THR A 124 22.80 15.48 -10.00
C THR A 124 23.10 14.73 -8.71
N ASN A 125 22.85 15.33 -7.53
CA ASN A 125 23.14 14.67 -6.26
C ASN A 125 22.40 15.28 -5.05
N HIS A 126 22.24 14.46 -4.01
CA HIS A 126 21.84 14.88 -2.65
C HIS A 126 22.98 14.60 -1.67
N THR A 127 23.21 15.50 -0.73
CA THR A 127 24.29 15.42 0.25
C THR A 127 23.87 15.97 1.62
N GLY A 128 24.68 15.72 2.65
CA GLY A 128 24.44 16.15 4.02
C GLY A 128 23.76 15.09 4.89
N ALA A 129 23.59 15.39 6.17
CA ALA A 129 23.05 14.43 7.15
C ALA A 129 21.59 14.00 6.85
N ASN A 130 20.83 14.87 6.16
CA ASN A 130 19.43 14.63 5.78
C ASN A 130 19.24 14.08 4.36
N THR A 131 20.30 13.57 3.74
CA THR A 131 20.26 13.05 2.36
C THR A 131 19.09 12.07 2.13
N GLY A 132 19.00 10.99 2.93
CA GLY A 132 17.97 9.95 2.77
C GLY A 132 16.55 10.51 2.78
N ILE A 133 16.14 11.07 3.92
CA ILE A 133 14.77 11.58 4.09
C ILE A 133 14.40 12.72 3.15
N GLN A 134 15.34 13.63 2.84
CA GLN A 134 15.03 14.75 1.96
C GLN A 134 14.82 14.30 0.52
N THR A 135 15.60 13.32 0.09
CA THR A 135 15.44 12.65 -1.20
C THR A 135 14.08 11.93 -1.23
N ALA A 136 13.73 11.23 -0.16
CA ALA A 136 12.48 10.49 -0.05
C ALA A 136 11.23 11.39 -0.10
N TRP A 137 11.19 12.46 0.69
CA TRP A 137 10.08 13.42 0.69
C TRP A 137 9.83 14.03 -0.69
N SER A 138 10.90 14.44 -1.36
CA SER A 138 10.82 15.03 -2.69
C SER A 138 10.39 13.99 -3.73
N ALA A 139 11.01 12.80 -3.73
CA ALA A 139 10.65 11.71 -4.65
C ALA A 139 9.19 11.28 -4.51
N ALA A 140 8.68 11.13 -3.29
CA ALA A 140 7.28 10.76 -3.03
C ALA A 140 6.28 11.77 -3.63
N SER A 141 6.63 13.05 -3.70
CA SER A 141 5.81 14.08 -4.35
C SER A 141 5.99 14.09 -5.88
N TRP A 142 7.24 13.97 -6.34
CA TRP A 142 7.58 13.95 -7.76
C TRP A 142 6.83 12.88 -8.55
N VAL A 143 6.78 11.67 -8.02
CA VAL A 143 6.14 10.54 -8.70
C VAL A 143 4.63 10.72 -8.81
N LYS A 144 3.98 11.30 -7.78
CA LYS A 144 2.54 11.62 -7.82
C LYS A 144 2.23 12.64 -8.93
N ALA A 145 3.05 13.68 -9.07
CA ALA A 145 2.94 14.65 -10.16
C ALA A 145 3.17 14.03 -11.54
N ALA A 146 4.27 13.27 -11.66
CA ALA A 146 4.71 12.68 -12.92
C ALA A 146 3.73 11.63 -13.45
N GLU A 147 3.09 10.85 -12.57
CA GLU A 147 2.03 9.90 -12.93
C GLU A 147 0.85 10.59 -13.62
N LEU A 148 0.33 11.67 -13.01
CA LEU A 148 -0.78 12.43 -13.57
C LEU A 148 -0.40 13.05 -14.93
N ILE A 149 0.78 13.66 -15.03
CA ILE A 149 1.19 14.33 -16.26
C ILE A 149 1.53 13.32 -17.37
N LYS A 150 2.34 12.30 -17.10
CA LYS A 150 2.79 11.37 -18.15
C LYS A 150 1.65 10.53 -18.70
N TYR A 151 0.77 10.02 -17.85
CA TYR A 151 -0.21 9.01 -18.25
C TYR A 151 -1.60 9.59 -18.54
N GLN A 152 -1.97 10.73 -17.94
CA GLN A 152 -3.25 11.38 -18.23
C GLN A 152 -3.11 12.57 -19.20
N TYR A 153 -2.13 13.46 -18.99
CA TYR A 153 -1.97 14.63 -19.88
C TYR A 153 -1.23 14.27 -21.17
N GLN A 154 -0.25 13.35 -21.09
CA GLN A 154 0.51 12.75 -22.20
C GLN A 154 1.42 13.71 -23.00
N ASN A 155 1.19 15.01 -22.95
CA ASN A 155 2.01 16.02 -23.66
C ASN A 155 3.21 16.49 -22.82
N TRP A 156 4.13 15.56 -22.53
CA TRP A 156 5.37 15.83 -21.80
C TRP A 156 6.59 15.19 -22.49
N PRO A 157 7.24 15.91 -23.43
CA PRO A 157 8.36 15.37 -24.21
C PRO A 157 9.56 14.91 -23.37
N ASN A 158 9.75 15.52 -22.20
CA ASN A 158 10.90 15.29 -21.33
C ASN A 158 10.65 14.23 -20.24
N ALA A 159 9.52 13.51 -20.27
CA ALA A 159 9.18 12.47 -19.30
C ALA A 159 10.29 11.40 -19.17
N GLY A 160 10.97 11.07 -20.27
CA GLY A 160 12.11 10.14 -20.26
C GLY A 160 13.32 10.66 -19.48
N ARG A 161 13.65 11.95 -19.60
CA ARG A 161 14.72 12.60 -18.81
C ARG A 161 14.36 12.59 -17.33
N PHE A 162 13.12 12.92 -17.00
CA PHE A 162 12.64 12.89 -15.62
C PHE A 162 12.71 11.49 -15.01
N ALA A 163 12.29 10.46 -15.75
CA ALA A 163 12.44 9.07 -15.31
C ALA A 163 13.92 8.71 -15.07
N ASN A 164 14.84 9.19 -15.90
CA ASN A 164 16.27 8.98 -15.69
C ASN A 164 16.80 9.72 -14.46
N MET A 165 16.33 10.94 -14.18
CA MET A 165 16.64 11.66 -12.93
C MET A 165 16.22 10.82 -11.72
N LEU A 166 14.99 10.30 -11.69
CA LEU A 166 14.52 9.45 -10.59
C LEU A 166 15.39 8.20 -10.42
N ARG A 167 15.73 7.50 -11.51
CA ARG A 167 16.55 6.28 -11.46
C ARG A 167 18.00 6.52 -11.05
N SER A 168 18.59 7.65 -11.44
CA SER A 168 20.03 7.89 -11.26
C SER A 168 20.38 8.76 -10.06
N VAL A 169 19.47 9.64 -9.64
CA VAL A 169 19.72 10.58 -8.53
C VAL A 169 18.97 10.18 -7.26
N TYR A 170 17.70 9.78 -7.38
CA TYR A 170 16.85 9.52 -6.21
C TYR A 170 16.88 8.05 -5.76
N LEU A 171 16.63 7.13 -6.69
CA LEU A 171 16.46 5.71 -6.37
C LEU A 171 17.68 5.09 -5.64
N PRO A 172 18.94 5.36 -6.02
CA PRO A 172 20.10 4.77 -5.34
C PRO A 172 20.20 5.13 -3.85
N ILE A 173 19.59 6.25 -3.45
CA ILE A 173 19.58 6.73 -2.06
C ILE A 173 18.48 6.02 -1.26
N VAL A 174 17.27 5.93 -1.82
CA VAL A 174 16.08 5.49 -1.06
C VAL A 174 15.82 3.98 -1.12
N VAL A 175 16.32 3.28 -2.14
CA VAL A 175 15.94 1.87 -2.42
C VAL A 175 16.43 0.88 -1.38
N ASN A 176 17.40 1.24 -0.54
CA ASN A 176 17.95 0.36 0.48
C ASN A 176 17.33 0.58 1.86
N GLY A 177 16.53 1.64 2.04
CA GLY A 177 16.08 2.06 3.37
C GLY A 177 17.25 2.57 4.22
N ASP A 178 16.97 2.72 5.51
CA ASP A 178 17.87 3.33 6.47
C ASP A 178 18.04 2.45 7.73
N ASP A 179 19.18 2.53 8.41
CA ASP A 179 19.43 1.71 9.61
C ASP A 179 18.99 2.38 10.92
N ARG A 180 18.55 3.65 10.88
CA ARG A 180 18.16 4.43 12.05
C ARG A 180 16.85 3.98 12.70
N THR A 181 16.12 3.05 12.08
CA THR A 181 14.83 2.51 12.57
C THR A 181 13.87 3.63 12.99
N SER A 182 13.38 4.39 12.01
CA SER A 182 12.56 5.59 12.24
C SER A 182 11.57 5.82 11.10
N ASN A 183 10.93 6.99 11.06
CA ASN A 183 10.07 7.40 9.93
C ASN A 183 10.77 7.45 8.57
N TRP A 184 12.10 7.43 8.56
CA TRP A 184 12.90 7.48 7.33
C TRP A 184 12.66 6.27 6.45
N ASP A 185 12.73 5.08 7.03
CA ASP A 185 12.57 3.81 6.32
C ASP A 185 11.27 3.72 5.53
N LEU A 186 10.15 4.02 6.19
CA LEU A 186 8.83 3.92 5.57
C LEU A 186 8.64 5.01 4.50
N THR A 187 9.23 6.18 4.68
CA THR A 187 9.17 7.27 3.68
C THR A 187 10.05 6.95 2.47
N GLU A 188 11.22 6.35 2.68
CA GLU A 188 12.11 5.87 1.61
C GLU A 188 11.47 4.71 0.82
N ALA A 189 10.73 3.82 1.51
CA ALA A 189 9.92 2.80 0.87
C ALA A 189 8.76 3.40 0.05
N GLU A 190 8.07 4.45 0.53
CA GLU A 190 7.04 5.18 -0.23
C GLU A 190 7.63 5.79 -1.51
N ALA A 191 8.77 6.46 -1.40
CA ALA A 191 9.48 7.00 -2.56
C ALA A 191 9.85 5.88 -3.55
N SER A 192 10.38 4.77 -3.06
CA SER A 192 10.82 3.64 -3.88
C SER A 192 9.66 2.98 -4.64
N ILE A 193 8.54 2.69 -3.97
CA ILE A 193 7.37 2.08 -4.63
C ILE A 193 6.76 3.03 -5.67
N GLY A 194 6.70 4.33 -5.38
CA GLY A 194 6.21 5.32 -6.35
C GLY A 194 7.12 5.46 -7.57
N ILE A 195 8.45 5.45 -7.39
CA ILE A 195 9.41 5.42 -8.50
C ILE A 195 9.23 4.14 -9.31
N ALA A 196 9.07 3.00 -8.63
CA ALA A 196 8.90 1.70 -9.27
C ALA A 196 7.67 1.68 -10.19
N VAL A 197 6.53 2.16 -9.70
CA VAL A 197 5.31 2.29 -10.51
C VAL A 197 5.59 3.17 -11.72
N PHE A 198 6.00 4.44 -11.53
CA PHE A 198 6.21 5.39 -12.64
C PHE A 198 7.20 4.89 -13.72
N THR A 199 8.21 4.13 -13.28
CA THR A 199 9.28 3.61 -14.15
C THR A 199 9.04 2.19 -14.66
N ASN A 200 7.91 1.57 -14.30
CA ASN A 200 7.56 0.17 -14.60
C ASN A 200 8.61 -0.85 -14.12
N ASP A 201 9.16 -0.64 -12.92
CA ASP A 201 10.23 -1.47 -12.35
C ASP A 201 9.69 -2.45 -11.30
N GLY A 202 9.39 -3.67 -11.73
CA GLY A 202 8.90 -4.74 -10.85
C GLY A 202 9.90 -5.16 -9.76
N VAL A 203 11.21 -5.05 -10.00
CA VAL A 203 12.22 -5.45 -9.01
C VAL A 203 12.27 -4.45 -7.87
N THR A 204 12.26 -3.16 -8.18
CA THR A 204 12.18 -2.11 -7.18
C THR A 204 10.87 -2.16 -6.41
N PHE A 205 9.74 -2.46 -7.09
CA PHE A 205 8.43 -2.63 -6.44
C PHE A 205 8.46 -3.78 -5.43
N ASP A 206 8.92 -4.97 -5.83
CA ASP A 206 9.03 -6.15 -4.97
C ASP A 206 9.87 -5.84 -3.72
N LYS A 207 10.98 -5.12 -3.90
CA LYS A 207 11.87 -4.74 -2.83
C LYS A 207 11.23 -3.74 -1.86
N ALA A 208 10.57 -2.71 -2.38
CA ALA A 208 9.88 -1.71 -1.55
C ALA A 208 8.75 -2.34 -0.72
N VAL A 209 7.96 -3.25 -1.33
CA VAL A 209 6.93 -4.02 -0.61
C VAL A 209 7.55 -4.94 0.45
N SER A 210 8.65 -5.61 0.14
CA SER A 210 9.36 -6.46 1.11
C SER A 210 9.85 -5.65 2.32
N GLN A 211 10.47 -4.49 2.07
CA GLN A 211 10.90 -3.57 3.12
C GLN A 211 9.71 -3.09 3.95
N TYR A 212 8.62 -2.67 3.31
CA TYR A 212 7.40 -2.25 3.97
C TYR A 212 6.84 -3.30 4.92
N LEU A 213 6.66 -4.54 4.44
CA LEU A 213 6.13 -5.65 5.24
C LEU A 213 7.03 -6.01 6.42
N ALA A 214 8.34 -5.82 6.30
CA ALA A 214 9.29 -6.09 7.37
C ALA A 214 9.36 -4.93 8.40
N ARG A 215 9.20 -3.68 7.95
CA ARG A 215 9.32 -2.48 8.79
C ARG A 215 8.04 -2.17 9.58
N VAL A 216 6.86 -2.40 9.01
CA VAL A 216 5.59 -2.07 9.69
C VAL A 216 5.44 -2.77 11.05
N PRO A 217 5.72 -4.08 11.19
CA PRO A 217 5.69 -4.74 12.50
C PRO A 217 6.72 -4.22 13.50
N ALA A 218 7.89 -3.79 13.02
CA ALA A 218 8.91 -3.19 13.87
C ALA A 218 8.53 -1.77 14.32
N PHE A 219 7.76 -1.04 13.51
CA PHE A 219 7.40 0.35 13.76
C PHE A 219 6.18 0.51 14.68
N VAL A 220 5.16 -0.33 14.55
CA VAL A 220 3.92 -0.26 15.33
C VAL A 220 3.84 -1.42 16.30
N TYR A 221 3.70 -1.15 17.60
CA TYR A 221 3.59 -2.20 18.61
C TYR A 221 2.17 -2.75 18.67
N LEU A 222 2.05 -4.08 18.68
CA LEU A 222 0.83 -4.80 19.05
C LEU A 222 1.13 -5.76 20.19
N ALA A 223 0.29 -5.75 21.23
CA ALA A 223 0.43 -6.69 22.34
C ALA A 223 0.28 -8.17 21.92
N SER A 224 -0.36 -8.44 20.76
CA SER A 224 -0.46 -9.77 20.17
C SER A 224 0.89 -10.35 19.73
N ASP A 225 1.92 -9.51 19.53
CA ASP A 225 3.26 -9.96 19.16
C ASP A 225 4.06 -10.47 20.36
N GLY A 226 3.58 -10.19 21.57
CA GLY A 226 4.27 -10.48 22.82
C GLY A 226 4.63 -9.23 23.62
N PRO A 227 5.45 -9.39 24.67
CA PRO A 227 5.72 -8.33 25.64
C PRO A 227 6.65 -7.23 25.10
N THR A 228 7.33 -7.47 23.97
CA THR A 228 8.27 -6.54 23.36
C THR A 228 7.94 -6.35 21.88
N PRO A 229 8.17 -5.15 21.32
CA PRO A 229 8.07 -4.90 19.89
C PRO A 229 8.87 -5.86 19.03
N HIS A 230 8.38 -6.04 17.80
CA HIS A 230 9.09 -6.81 16.80
C HIS A 230 10.43 -6.14 16.50
N PRO A 231 11.55 -6.89 16.42
CA PRO A 231 12.83 -6.30 16.05
C PRO A 231 12.78 -5.75 14.62
N SER A 232 13.54 -4.68 14.39
CA SER A 232 13.80 -4.18 13.04
C SER A 232 14.59 -5.20 12.22
N PRO A 233 14.40 -5.28 10.89
CA PRO A 233 15.18 -6.14 9.99
C PRO A 233 16.70 -6.09 10.19
N ASP A 234 17.25 -4.93 10.57
CA ASP A 234 18.70 -4.74 10.75
C ASP A 234 19.16 -4.95 12.20
N GLY A 235 18.30 -5.53 13.06
CA GLY A 235 18.61 -5.85 14.45
C GLY A 235 18.52 -4.67 15.42
N GLY A 236 18.12 -3.48 14.94
CA GLY A 236 17.90 -2.29 15.76
C GLY A 236 16.59 -2.31 16.56
N PHE A 237 16.60 -1.64 17.70
CA PHE A 237 15.44 -1.47 18.58
C PHE A 237 15.48 -0.06 19.18
N ASN A 238 14.93 0.92 18.45
CA ASN A 238 14.78 2.29 18.94
C ASN A 238 13.29 2.61 19.18
N TRP A 239 12.92 2.75 20.45
CA TRP A 239 11.59 3.19 20.89
C TRP A 239 11.68 4.48 21.71
N GLU A 240 12.73 5.27 21.45
CA GLU A 240 13.01 6.53 22.12
C GLU A 240 13.04 6.37 23.64
N THR A 241 12.38 7.26 24.38
CA THR A 241 12.32 7.26 25.84
C THR A 241 11.12 6.48 26.40
N ALA A 242 10.54 5.56 25.63
CA ALA A 242 9.40 4.75 26.07
C ALA A 242 9.71 3.94 27.34
N THR A 243 8.84 4.02 28.33
CA THR A 243 8.96 3.25 29.59
C THR A 243 8.22 1.92 29.54
N ARG A 244 7.28 1.78 28.60
CA ARG A 244 6.48 0.57 28.33
C ARG A 244 5.84 0.67 26.94
N TYR A 245 5.30 -0.44 26.44
CA TYR A 245 4.64 -0.52 25.14
C TYR A 245 3.12 -0.67 25.29
N ILE A 246 2.37 0.01 24.42
CA ILE A 246 0.90 -0.03 24.37
C ILE A 246 0.49 -0.23 22.92
N THR A 247 -0.48 -1.12 22.68
CA THR A 247 -1.00 -1.39 21.33
C THR A 247 -1.32 -0.09 20.58
N GLY A 248 -0.78 0.03 19.37
CA GLY A 248 -0.95 1.21 18.51
C GLY A 248 0.11 2.30 18.72
N MET A 249 0.94 2.22 19.76
CA MET A 249 2.11 3.08 19.88
C MET A 249 3.12 2.78 18.76
N THR A 250 3.82 3.82 18.32
CA THR A 250 4.88 3.74 17.30
C THR A 250 6.25 4.02 17.90
N GLN A 251 7.32 3.64 17.18
CA GLN A 251 8.71 3.94 17.58
C GLN A 251 8.93 5.43 17.89
N GLU A 252 8.33 6.33 17.08
CA GLU A 252 8.51 7.79 17.21
C GLU A 252 7.49 8.44 18.16
N THR A 253 6.56 7.68 18.76
CA THR A 253 5.51 8.26 19.63
C THR A 253 6.09 9.05 20.79
N CYS A 254 7.20 8.57 21.35
CA CYS A 254 7.89 9.24 22.43
C CYS A 254 8.90 10.29 21.94
N ARG A 255 9.09 10.46 20.65
CA ARG A 255 9.74 11.66 20.12
C ARG A 255 8.71 12.78 20.05
N ASP A 256 7.75 12.66 19.13
CA ASP A 256 6.60 13.54 18.95
C ASP A 256 5.63 12.93 17.91
N PHE A 257 4.39 13.42 17.91
CA PHE A 257 3.36 12.92 16.99
C PHE A 257 3.56 13.38 15.55
N VAL A 258 4.31 14.45 15.31
CA VAL A 258 4.59 14.93 13.94
C VAL A 258 5.37 13.85 13.18
N HIS A 259 6.43 13.31 13.79
CA HIS A 259 7.24 12.24 13.21
C HIS A 259 6.52 10.90 13.17
N THR A 260 5.69 10.58 14.17
CA THR A 260 4.77 9.44 14.07
C THR A 260 3.85 9.56 12.86
N GLY A 261 3.34 10.77 12.60
CA GLY A 261 2.44 11.04 11.49
C GLY A 261 3.06 10.71 10.13
N TYR A 262 4.35 10.98 9.95
CA TYR A 262 5.06 10.69 8.69
C TYR A 262 5.03 9.19 8.37
N SER A 263 5.35 8.33 9.33
CA SER A 263 5.29 6.88 9.11
C SER A 263 3.87 6.40 8.86
N ILE A 264 2.87 6.92 9.58
CA ILE A 264 1.47 6.54 9.38
C ILE A 264 0.98 6.93 7.97
N ALA A 265 1.38 8.11 7.48
CA ALA A 265 1.12 8.54 6.11
C ALA A 265 1.76 7.57 5.12
N SER A 266 3.07 7.32 5.22
CA SER A 266 3.80 6.42 4.33
C SER A 266 3.23 5.01 4.36
N MET A 267 2.81 4.52 5.53
CA MET A 267 2.17 3.22 5.66
C MET A 267 0.87 3.12 4.87
N SER A 268 0.08 4.20 4.91
CA SER A 268 -1.20 4.28 4.19
C SER A 268 -0.96 4.42 2.68
N HIS A 269 -0.02 5.28 2.27
CA HIS A 269 0.33 5.50 0.87
C HIS A 269 0.89 4.27 0.18
N ILE A 270 1.78 3.51 0.83
CA ILE A 270 2.35 2.28 0.27
C ILE A 270 1.24 1.22 0.09
N ALA A 271 0.37 1.06 1.09
CA ALA A 271 -0.74 0.10 0.99
C ALA A 271 -1.71 0.47 -0.12
N GLU A 272 -2.06 1.76 -0.27
CA GLU A 272 -2.92 2.22 -1.37
C GLU A 272 -2.25 2.06 -2.74
N THR A 273 -1.01 2.49 -2.88
CA THR A 273 -0.26 2.34 -4.13
C THR A 273 -0.14 0.87 -4.51
N ALA A 274 0.17 -0.03 -3.57
CA ALA A 274 0.22 -1.46 -3.84
C ALA A 274 -1.13 -2.05 -4.25
N LEU A 275 -2.22 -1.64 -3.57
CA LEU A 275 -3.57 -2.09 -3.89
C LEU A 275 -3.98 -1.67 -5.31
N MET A 276 -3.62 -0.45 -5.74
CA MET A 276 -3.85 0.05 -7.11
C MET A 276 -3.08 -0.75 -8.17
N GLN A 277 -2.00 -1.42 -7.77
CA GLN A 277 -1.24 -2.34 -8.61
C GLN A 277 -1.74 -3.80 -8.52
N GLY A 278 -2.85 -4.05 -7.80
CA GLY A 278 -3.43 -5.39 -7.62
C GLY A 278 -2.86 -6.18 -6.45
N THR A 279 -2.04 -5.55 -5.60
CA THR A 279 -1.38 -6.20 -4.45
C THR A 279 -1.99 -5.71 -3.15
N ASP A 280 -2.94 -6.48 -2.61
CA ASP A 280 -3.60 -6.19 -1.35
C ASP A 280 -2.69 -6.51 -0.14
N LEU A 281 -2.19 -5.47 0.51
CA LEU A 281 -1.33 -5.56 1.70
C LEU A 281 -2.07 -5.38 3.03
N TYR A 282 -3.36 -5.01 3.00
CA TYR A 282 -4.15 -4.78 4.21
C TYR A 282 -4.29 -6.00 5.13
N PRO A 283 -4.39 -7.25 4.64
CA PRO A 283 -4.39 -8.42 5.51
C PRO A 283 -3.16 -8.54 6.41
N GLN A 284 -2.00 -8.03 5.96
CA GLN A 284 -0.74 -8.11 6.68
C GLN A 284 -0.51 -6.90 7.60
N VAL A 285 -0.95 -5.70 7.20
CA VAL A 285 -0.59 -4.43 7.87
C VAL A 285 -1.78 -3.64 8.42
N GLY A 286 -3.00 -3.96 7.99
CA GLY A 286 -4.20 -3.17 8.25
C GLY A 286 -4.53 -3.04 9.73
N GLU A 287 -4.37 -4.12 10.51
CA GLU A 287 -4.59 -4.07 11.97
C GLU A 287 -3.60 -3.13 12.66
N ARG A 288 -2.32 -3.14 12.27
CA ARG A 288 -1.31 -2.21 12.82
C ARG A 288 -1.63 -0.78 12.46
N LEU A 289 -1.95 -0.52 11.19
CA LEU A 289 -2.33 0.81 10.74
C LEU A 289 -3.57 1.32 11.49
N ARG A 290 -4.59 0.47 11.66
CA ARG A 290 -5.80 0.78 12.43
C ARG A 290 -5.49 1.16 13.87
N GLN A 291 -4.65 0.38 14.54
CA GLN A 291 -4.28 0.62 15.94
C GLN A 291 -3.42 1.88 16.08
N ALA A 292 -2.48 2.12 15.16
CA ALA A 292 -1.67 3.33 15.13
C ALA A 292 -2.53 4.59 14.95
N LEU A 293 -3.41 4.60 13.94
CA LEU A 293 -4.37 5.68 13.71
C LEU A 293 -5.30 5.88 14.91
N GLY A 294 -5.86 4.79 15.45
CA GLY A 294 -6.84 4.84 16.54
C GLY A 294 -6.25 5.38 17.83
N TRP A 295 -5.08 4.90 18.22
CA TRP A 295 -4.44 5.31 19.47
C TRP A 295 -3.98 6.77 19.40
N HIS A 296 -3.28 7.18 18.33
CA HIS A 296 -2.83 8.56 18.18
C HIS A 296 -4.01 9.53 18.04
N ALA A 297 -5.06 9.16 17.29
CA ALA A 297 -6.27 9.98 17.20
C ALA A 297 -6.95 10.17 18.56
N THR A 298 -7.00 9.11 19.39
CA THR A 298 -7.56 9.20 20.76
C THR A 298 -6.83 10.26 21.59
N GLN A 299 -5.49 10.32 21.51
CA GLN A 299 -4.71 11.32 22.24
C GLN A 299 -4.88 12.73 21.66
N GLU A 300 -4.97 12.85 20.32
CA GLU A 300 -5.19 14.11 19.60
C GLU A 300 -6.55 14.76 19.90
N VAL A 301 -7.62 13.94 19.92
CA VAL A 301 -8.97 14.43 20.25
C VAL A 301 -9.24 14.45 21.75
N ARG A 302 -8.26 14.02 22.58
CA ARG A 302 -8.37 13.94 24.05
C ARG A 302 -9.56 13.08 24.51
N ALA A 303 -9.85 12.02 23.77
CA ALA A 303 -10.92 11.08 24.09
C ALA A 303 -10.57 10.16 25.28
N ALA A 304 -9.29 10.12 25.68
CA ALA A 304 -8.80 9.41 26.86
C ALA A 304 -7.65 10.20 27.50
N PRO A 305 -7.40 10.03 28.82
CA PRO A 305 -6.24 10.62 29.47
C PRO A 305 -4.94 10.05 28.91
N GLU A 306 -3.91 10.89 28.83
CA GLU A 306 -2.57 10.47 28.42
C GLU A 306 -2.03 9.41 29.40
N PRO A 307 -1.43 8.30 28.92
CA PRO A 307 -0.90 7.29 29.82
C PRO A 307 0.26 7.84 30.66
N ALA A 308 0.14 7.72 31.98
CA ALA A 308 1.12 8.26 32.92
C ALA A 308 2.54 7.76 32.63
N ASN A 309 3.49 8.70 32.54
CA ASN A 309 4.91 8.45 32.33
C ASN A 309 5.25 7.52 31.15
N LEU A 310 4.44 7.52 30.07
CA LEU A 310 4.68 6.62 28.92
C LEU A 310 6.06 6.85 28.30
N CYS A 311 6.48 8.11 28.17
CA CYS A 311 7.68 8.50 27.45
C CYS A 311 8.82 8.99 28.34
N GLY A 312 8.74 8.85 29.67
CA GLY A 312 9.85 9.25 30.55
C GLY A 312 10.21 10.75 30.56
N LYS A 313 9.56 11.59 29.75
CA LYS A 313 9.94 13.00 29.52
C LYS A 313 8.80 14.03 29.58
N GLY A 314 7.74 13.75 30.34
CA GLY A 314 6.58 14.64 30.46
C GLY A 314 5.41 14.25 29.54
N PRO A 315 4.45 15.16 29.29
CA PRO A 315 3.29 14.92 28.44
C PRO A 315 3.66 14.56 26.99
N LEU A 316 2.74 13.93 26.27
CA LEU A 316 2.92 13.63 24.85
C LEU A 316 2.97 14.91 24.00
N GLU A 317 3.99 15.02 23.15
CA GLU A 317 4.12 16.08 22.15
C GLU A 317 3.17 15.77 20.96
N ARG A 318 1.94 16.28 21.04
CA ARG A 318 0.91 16.13 19.98
C ARG A 318 1.20 16.99 18.74
N GLY A 319 0.53 16.67 17.64
CA GLY A 319 0.67 17.33 16.34
C GLY A 319 0.74 16.35 15.18
N LEU A 320 -0.15 15.36 15.11
CA LEU A 320 -0.08 14.25 14.13
C LEU A 320 -0.05 14.70 12.65
N GLY A 321 -0.59 15.89 12.37
CA GLY A 321 -0.62 16.46 11.02
C GLY A 321 -1.74 15.91 10.14
N PRO A 322 -1.74 16.27 8.84
CA PRO A 322 -2.81 15.95 7.89
C PRO A 322 -2.69 14.53 7.29
N VAL A 323 -2.50 13.51 8.13
CA VAL A 323 -2.03 12.16 7.69
C VAL A 323 -3.06 11.04 7.81
N THR A 324 -4.24 11.35 8.36
CA THR A 324 -5.19 10.30 8.75
C THR A 324 -6.11 9.87 7.62
N GLU A 325 -6.29 10.70 6.59
CA GLU A 325 -7.35 10.57 5.60
C GLU A 325 -7.21 9.30 4.75
N THR A 326 -6.00 9.02 4.24
CA THR A 326 -5.75 7.84 3.39
C THR A 326 -6.09 6.52 4.11
N GLY A 327 -5.46 6.28 5.27
CA GLY A 327 -5.69 5.06 6.04
C GLY A 327 -7.10 4.97 6.62
N PHE A 328 -7.69 6.11 7.00
CA PHE A 328 -9.09 6.18 7.44
C PHE A 328 -10.05 5.76 6.31
N ASN A 329 -9.93 6.33 5.11
CA ASN A 329 -10.80 5.98 4.00
C ASN A 329 -10.71 4.48 3.67
N ALA A 330 -9.49 3.94 3.63
CA ALA A 330 -9.29 2.53 3.33
C ALA A 330 -9.94 1.59 4.35
N LEU A 331 -9.64 1.76 5.64
CA LEU A 331 -10.06 0.84 6.70
C LEU A 331 -11.51 1.09 7.15
N HIS A 332 -11.91 2.35 7.31
CA HIS A 332 -13.24 2.69 7.78
C HIS A 332 -14.25 2.69 6.65
N THR A 333 -14.06 3.54 5.65
CA THR A 333 -15.07 3.76 4.61
C THR A 333 -15.22 2.56 3.70
N ARG A 334 -14.11 1.98 3.23
CA ARG A 334 -14.13 0.90 2.23
C ARG A 334 -14.19 -0.50 2.85
N GLN A 335 -13.54 -0.73 3.99
CA GLN A 335 -13.58 -2.04 4.69
C GLN A 335 -14.61 -2.10 5.84
N GLY A 336 -15.30 -1.00 6.17
CA GLY A 336 -16.38 -0.99 7.17
C GLY A 336 -15.91 -1.12 8.62
N ILE A 337 -14.61 -0.91 8.90
CA ILE A 337 -14.08 -1.04 10.25
C ILE A 337 -14.38 0.21 11.06
N ALA A 338 -15.02 0.06 12.22
CA ALA A 338 -15.32 1.20 13.09
C ALA A 338 -14.03 1.84 13.66
N MET A 339 -13.87 3.16 13.45
CA MET A 339 -12.69 3.92 13.88
C MET A 339 -13.07 5.31 14.44
N ALA A 340 -13.97 5.35 15.43
CA ALA A 340 -14.65 6.58 15.87
C ALA A 340 -13.74 7.78 16.19
N ASN A 341 -12.62 7.57 16.90
CA ASN A 341 -11.69 8.66 17.22
C ASN A 341 -10.91 9.14 16.00
N THR A 342 -10.50 8.21 15.12
CA THR A 342 -9.85 8.56 13.84
C THR A 342 -10.83 9.30 12.93
N GLN A 343 -12.09 8.85 12.84
CA GLN A 343 -13.14 9.55 12.12
C GLN A 343 -13.30 10.99 12.62
N THR A 344 -13.45 11.15 13.94
CA THR A 344 -13.58 12.47 14.58
C THR A 344 -12.39 13.37 14.25
N LEU A 345 -11.16 12.85 14.34
CA LEU A 345 -9.96 13.62 14.02
C LEU A 345 -9.89 13.99 12.53
N THR A 346 -10.09 13.03 11.64
CA THR A 346 -10.04 13.23 10.18
C THR A 346 -11.07 14.27 9.77
N GLU A 347 -12.34 14.07 10.12
CA GLU A 347 -13.43 14.96 9.72
C GLU A 347 -13.28 16.38 10.29
N ARG A 348 -12.80 16.51 11.55
CA ARG A 348 -12.50 17.81 12.17
C ARG A 348 -11.41 18.57 11.43
N ASN A 349 -10.44 17.87 10.85
CA ASN A 349 -9.27 18.46 10.20
C ASN A 349 -9.50 18.72 8.69
N ARG A 350 -10.68 18.41 8.14
CA ARG A 350 -11.00 18.70 6.73
C ARG A 350 -11.32 20.21 6.53
N PRO A 351 -10.89 20.83 5.43
CA PRO A 351 -9.96 20.29 4.43
C PRO A 351 -8.53 20.15 4.96
N ALA A 352 -7.93 18.98 4.75
CA ALA A 352 -6.54 18.74 5.08
C ALA A 352 -5.64 19.32 3.97
N GLY A 353 -4.80 20.28 4.34
CA GLY A 353 -3.80 20.90 3.46
C GLY A 353 -2.56 20.03 3.26
N THR A 354 -1.38 20.63 3.38
CA THR A 354 -0.09 19.93 3.24
C THR A 354 0.77 20.07 4.50
N ASN A 355 1.62 19.07 4.75
CA ASN A 355 2.71 19.20 5.74
C ASN A 355 3.96 19.88 5.14
N TYR A 356 3.88 20.33 3.88
CA TYR A 356 4.97 20.85 3.06
C TYR A 356 6.16 19.88 2.90
N LEU A 357 6.02 18.59 3.24
CA LEU A 357 7.06 17.55 3.09
C LEU A 357 6.77 16.56 1.98
N PHE A 358 5.66 15.84 2.06
CA PHE A 358 5.28 14.82 1.07
C PHE A 358 3.79 14.43 1.13
N VAL A 359 3.10 14.92 2.16
CA VAL A 359 1.65 14.76 2.36
C VAL A 359 0.98 16.04 1.88
N ALA A 360 0.04 15.91 0.95
CA ALA A 360 -0.65 17.06 0.39
C ALA A 360 -2.04 16.66 -0.10
N TRP A 361 -3.03 17.49 0.24
CA TRP A 361 -4.37 17.50 -0.36
C TRP A 361 -5.17 16.21 -0.14
N GLU A 362 -4.91 15.47 0.95
CA GLU A 362 -5.50 14.15 1.11
C GLU A 362 -7.03 14.18 1.25
N THR A 363 -7.62 15.23 1.83
CA THR A 363 -9.09 15.35 1.82
C THR A 363 -9.65 15.40 0.41
N LEU A 364 -8.94 16.06 -0.53
CA LEU A 364 -9.36 16.14 -1.92
C LEU A 364 -9.24 14.78 -2.61
N THR A 365 -8.15 14.05 -2.37
CA THR A 365 -7.86 12.79 -3.09
C THR A 365 -8.48 11.55 -2.45
N ASN A 366 -8.63 11.51 -1.13
CA ASN A 366 -8.98 10.29 -0.39
C ASN A 366 -10.33 10.34 0.32
N ALA A 367 -10.92 11.50 0.61
CA ALA A 367 -12.19 11.55 1.34
C ALA A 367 -13.29 10.79 0.57
N ASN A 368 -13.82 9.72 1.17
CA ASN A 368 -14.81 8.81 0.59
C ASN A 368 -14.49 8.35 -0.84
N ASN A 369 -13.21 8.34 -1.21
CA ASN A 369 -12.82 7.92 -2.54
C ASN A 369 -13.09 6.40 -2.67
N PRO A 370 -13.83 5.93 -3.70
CA PRO A 370 -14.24 4.54 -3.79
C PRO A 370 -13.09 3.55 -3.98
N VAL A 371 -13.39 2.27 -3.80
CA VAL A 371 -12.57 1.17 -4.34
C VAL A 371 -12.85 1.12 -5.86
N GLU A 372 -11.83 0.97 -6.69
CA GLU A 372 -12.05 0.78 -8.13
C GLU A 372 -12.81 -0.51 -8.40
N PRO A 373 -13.72 -0.54 -9.40
CA PRO A 373 -14.27 -1.79 -9.93
C PRO A 373 -13.18 -2.76 -10.42
N ASP A 374 -12.08 -2.24 -11.01
CA ASP A 374 -10.95 -3.03 -11.54
C ASP A 374 -9.83 -3.31 -10.51
N THR A 375 -9.93 -2.78 -9.29
CA THR A 375 -9.09 -3.20 -8.14
C THR A 375 -9.85 -4.13 -7.19
N GLN A 376 -11.10 -4.48 -7.50
CA GLN A 376 -11.71 -5.66 -6.89
C GLN A 376 -10.99 -6.88 -7.45
N LEU A 377 -10.20 -7.52 -6.61
CA LEU A 377 -9.73 -8.87 -6.85
C LEU A 377 -10.92 -9.71 -7.36
N PRO A 378 -10.81 -10.37 -8.53
CA PRO A 378 -11.93 -11.04 -9.17
C PRO A 378 -12.69 -11.89 -8.16
N THR A 379 -13.95 -11.53 -7.90
CA THR A 379 -14.77 -12.15 -6.86
C THR A 379 -16.03 -12.71 -7.49
N GLY A 380 -16.23 -14.01 -7.32
CA GLY A 380 -17.35 -14.70 -7.94
C GLY A 380 -17.24 -16.21 -7.79
N PRO A 381 -18.12 -16.96 -8.49
CA PRO A 381 -18.05 -18.40 -8.50
C PRO A 381 -16.78 -18.90 -9.19
N VAL A 382 -16.11 -19.86 -8.57
CA VAL A 382 -15.13 -20.73 -9.25
C VAL A 382 -15.89 -21.94 -9.76
N THR A 383 -15.99 -22.11 -11.07
CA THR A 383 -16.74 -23.23 -11.67
C THR A 383 -15.81 -24.33 -12.15
N GLY A 384 -16.17 -25.59 -11.94
CA GLY A 384 -15.39 -26.75 -12.33
C GLY A 384 -16.22 -27.83 -13.01
N LEU A 385 -15.89 -29.08 -12.73
CA LEU A 385 -16.52 -30.26 -13.33
C LEU A 385 -18.05 -30.20 -13.25
N GLY A 386 -18.72 -30.46 -14.38
CA GLY A 386 -20.18 -30.47 -14.47
C GLY A 386 -20.84 -29.08 -14.40
N GLY A 387 -20.06 -27.99 -14.53
CA GLY A 387 -20.59 -26.63 -14.39
C GLY A 387 -20.94 -26.25 -12.94
N LYS A 388 -20.49 -27.05 -11.97
CA LYS A 388 -20.72 -26.82 -10.55
C LYS A 388 -19.74 -25.81 -9.98
N CYS A 389 -20.12 -25.21 -8.86
CA CYS A 389 -19.34 -24.21 -8.16
C CYS A 389 -18.53 -24.85 -7.03
N VAL A 390 -17.33 -24.33 -6.80
CA VAL A 390 -16.55 -24.58 -5.58
C VAL A 390 -17.28 -23.94 -4.40
N ASP A 391 -17.61 -24.75 -3.41
CA ASP A 391 -18.59 -24.46 -2.36
C ASP A 391 -18.00 -24.74 -0.98
N ILE A 392 -18.17 -23.82 -0.04
CA ILE A 392 -17.86 -24.02 1.38
C ILE A 392 -19.05 -24.71 2.02
N ASP A 393 -18.86 -25.94 2.50
CA ASP A 393 -19.95 -26.77 3.00
C ASP A 393 -20.79 -26.03 4.05
N SER A 394 -22.09 -25.95 3.76
CA SER A 394 -23.10 -25.31 4.61
C SER A 394 -22.79 -23.84 4.95
N ALA A 395 -22.00 -23.14 4.13
CA ALA A 395 -21.49 -21.79 4.39
C ALA A 395 -20.79 -21.65 5.75
N ASN A 396 -20.22 -22.74 6.28
CA ASN A 396 -19.59 -22.75 7.59
C ASN A 396 -18.21 -22.08 7.52
N SER A 397 -18.02 -20.98 8.24
CA SER A 397 -16.75 -20.24 8.26
C SER A 397 -15.73 -20.80 9.27
N ALA A 398 -15.99 -21.93 9.92
CA ALA A 398 -15.04 -22.58 10.82
C ALA A 398 -13.80 -23.10 10.08
N ASP A 399 -12.65 -23.18 10.76
CA ASP A 399 -11.47 -23.82 10.18
C ASP A 399 -11.69 -25.30 9.96
N ASN A 400 -11.02 -25.82 8.93
CA ASN A 400 -11.13 -27.19 8.45
C ASN A 400 -12.50 -27.52 7.84
N THR A 401 -13.31 -26.50 7.53
CA THR A 401 -14.59 -26.71 6.84
C THR A 401 -14.33 -27.34 5.47
N PRO A 402 -15.03 -28.43 5.14
CA PRO A 402 -15.00 -29.04 3.81
C PRO A 402 -15.25 -28.04 2.65
N VAL A 403 -14.34 -27.97 1.67
CA VAL A 403 -14.63 -27.35 0.35
C VAL A 403 -14.98 -28.40 -0.70
N GLN A 404 -16.13 -28.25 -1.35
CA GLN A 404 -16.77 -29.25 -2.20
C GLN A 404 -17.25 -28.68 -3.54
N MET A 405 -17.75 -29.54 -4.42
CA MET A 405 -18.52 -29.13 -5.59
C MET A 405 -20.01 -29.18 -5.28
N TYR A 406 -20.72 -28.10 -5.61
CA TYR A 406 -22.17 -28.00 -5.44
C TYR A 406 -22.79 -27.26 -6.63
N ASP A 407 -24.07 -27.50 -6.89
CA ASP A 407 -24.82 -26.69 -7.87
C ASP A 407 -24.68 -25.20 -7.55
N CYS A 408 -24.41 -24.42 -8.59
CA CYS A 408 -24.27 -22.97 -8.43
C CYS A 408 -25.61 -22.37 -7.97
N ASN A 409 -25.62 -21.85 -6.75
CA ASN A 409 -26.82 -21.36 -6.05
C ASN A 409 -26.71 -19.87 -5.64
N GLY A 410 -25.57 -19.23 -5.93
CA GLY A 410 -25.36 -17.79 -5.73
C GLY A 410 -25.15 -17.37 -4.27
N THR A 411 -25.08 -18.31 -3.33
CA THR A 411 -24.84 -18.00 -1.92
C THR A 411 -23.39 -17.57 -1.66
N ASN A 412 -23.13 -16.94 -0.52
CA ASN A 412 -21.79 -16.54 -0.10
C ASN A 412 -20.81 -17.72 0.06
N ALA A 413 -21.30 -18.96 0.20
CA ALA A 413 -20.48 -20.17 0.23
C ALA A 413 -19.72 -20.42 -1.09
N GLN A 414 -20.17 -19.81 -2.19
CA GLN A 414 -19.64 -20.00 -3.53
C GLN A 414 -18.92 -18.75 -4.05
N GLN A 415 -18.80 -17.71 -3.23
CA GLN A 415 -18.11 -16.48 -3.60
C GLN A 415 -16.64 -16.58 -3.20
N TRP A 416 -15.76 -16.58 -4.19
CA TRP A 416 -14.32 -16.65 -4.00
C TRP A 416 -13.65 -15.44 -4.62
N THR A 417 -12.82 -14.76 -3.82
CA THR A 417 -11.97 -13.66 -4.24
C THR A 417 -10.60 -14.21 -4.64
N VAL A 418 -10.15 -13.93 -5.87
CA VAL A 418 -8.84 -14.32 -6.38
C VAL A 418 -7.79 -13.31 -5.94
N GLY A 419 -7.02 -13.65 -4.90
CA GLY A 419 -5.95 -12.80 -4.38
C GLY A 419 -4.77 -12.64 -5.36
N GLY A 420 -4.22 -11.43 -5.44
CA GLY A 420 -2.97 -11.16 -6.19
C GLY A 420 -1.76 -11.90 -5.61
N ASP A 421 -1.84 -12.37 -4.37
CA ASP A 421 -0.89 -13.26 -3.70
C ASP A 421 -1.04 -14.75 -4.09
N GLY A 422 -1.97 -15.06 -4.99
CA GLY A 422 -2.28 -16.42 -5.44
C GLY A 422 -3.20 -17.19 -4.50
N THR A 423 -3.80 -16.55 -3.50
CA THR A 423 -4.83 -17.18 -2.66
C THR A 423 -6.21 -17.17 -3.32
N LEU A 424 -7.06 -18.14 -2.98
CA LEU A 424 -8.50 -18.07 -3.23
C LEU A 424 -9.19 -17.88 -1.89
N ARG A 425 -9.90 -16.77 -1.71
CA ARG A 425 -10.46 -16.36 -0.41
C ARG A 425 -11.98 -16.44 -0.40
N GLY A 426 -12.56 -17.16 0.54
CA GLY A 426 -14.01 -17.30 0.73
C GLY A 426 -14.37 -17.16 2.21
N LEU A 427 -15.47 -16.46 2.53
CA LEU A 427 -15.91 -16.20 3.91
C LEU A 427 -14.79 -15.67 4.85
N GLY A 428 -13.87 -14.85 4.31
CA GLY A 428 -12.74 -14.28 5.06
C GLY A 428 -11.56 -15.23 5.31
N LYS A 429 -11.53 -16.40 4.67
CA LYS A 429 -10.52 -17.44 4.84
C LYS A 429 -10.00 -17.97 3.50
N CYS A 430 -8.95 -18.76 3.52
CA CYS A 430 -8.25 -19.22 2.32
C CYS A 430 -8.61 -20.68 1.96
N LEU A 431 -8.61 -20.98 0.66
CA LEU A 431 -8.64 -22.34 0.12
C LEU A 431 -7.31 -23.04 0.43
N ASP A 432 -7.34 -24.05 1.28
CA ASP A 432 -6.17 -24.59 1.97
C ASP A 432 -6.01 -26.09 1.74
N VAL A 433 -4.78 -26.53 1.46
CA VAL A 433 -4.43 -27.96 1.47
C VAL A 433 -4.20 -28.40 2.91
N ALA A 434 -5.05 -29.31 3.40
CA ALA A 434 -5.10 -29.70 4.80
C ALA A 434 -3.72 -30.13 5.33
N SER A 435 -3.29 -29.51 6.43
CA SER A 435 -2.00 -29.76 7.10
C SER A 435 -0.78 -29.63 6.19
N ALA A 436 -0.89 -28.86 5.10
CA ALA A 436 0.15 -28.73 4.06
C ALA A 436 0.61 -30.09 3.48
N GLY A 437 -0.28 -31.08 3.45
CA GLY A 437 0.04 -32.41 2.91
C GLY A 437 0.38 -32.36 1.41
N THR A 438 1.28 -33.24 0.98
CA THR A 438 1.78 -33.28 -0.42
C THR A 438 1.39 -34.56 -1.15
N ALA A 439 0.69 -35.49 -0.50
CA ALA A 439 0.27 -36.75 -1.09
C ALA A 439 -0.99 -36.59 -1.96
N ASP A 440 -1.12 -37.42 -3.00
CA ASP A 440 -2.36 -37.54 -3.77
C ASP A 440 -3.54 -37.89 -2.86
N GLY A 441 -4.65 -37.18 -3.02
CA GLY A 441 -5.85 -37.36 -2.21
C GLY A 441 -5.91 -36.52 -0.94
N THR A 442 -4.86 -35.74 -0.62
CA THR A 442 -4.90 -34.77 0.49
C THR A 442 -6.06 -33.79 0.27
N LYS A 443 -6.92 -33.64 1.28
CA LYS A 443 -8.16 -32.87 1.15
C LYS A 443 -7.92 -31.36 1.18
N VAL A 444 -8.80 -30.66 0.47
CA VAL A 444 -8.87 -29.20 0.48
C VAL A 444 -9.98 -28.73 1.42
N GLN A 445 -9.70 -27.67 2.16
CA GLN A 445 -10.52 -27.14 3.24
C GLN A 445 -10.51 -25.62 3.26
N LEU A 446 -11.40 -25.03 4.05
CA LEU A 446 -11.35 -23.62 4.41
C LEU A 446 -10.49 -23.46 5.66
N PHE A 447 -9.50 -22.58 5.63
CA PHE A 447 -8.65 -22.31 6.78
C PHE A 447 -8.24 -20.85 6.86
N GLN A 448 -7.99 -20.34 8.06
CA GLN A 448 -7.44 -18.99 8.26
C GLN A 448 -6.23 -18.74 7.34
N CYS A 449 -6.24 -17.61 6.64
CA CYS A 449 -5.13 -17.22 5.79
C CYS A 449 -3.87 -17.01 6.65
N ASN A 450 -2.82 -17.79 6.38
CA ASN A 450 -1.61 -17.88 7.19
C ASN A 450 -0.31 -17.67 6.39
N GLY A 451 -0.43 -17.34 5.09
CA GLY A 451 0.70 -17.00 4.22
C GLY A 451 1.56 -18.19 3.79
N THR A 452 1.17 -19.43 4.11
CA THR A 452 1.92 -20.62 3.69
C THR A 452 1.63 -21.01 2.24
N ALA A 453 2.56 -21.72 1.62
CA ALA A 453 2.39 -22.22 0.24
C ALA A 453 1.26 -23.25 0.08
N ALA A 454 0.69 -23.78 1.18
CA ALA A 454 -0.49 -24.65 1.16
C ALA A 454 -1.78 -23.92 0.73
N GLN A 455 -1.78 -22.59 0.78
CA GLN A 455 -2.94 -21.73 0.47
C GLN A 455 -2.81 -21.02 -0.89
N VAL A 456 -1.72 -21.26 -1.59
CA VAL A 456 -1.42 -20.64 -2.89
C VAL A 456 -1.85 -21.58 -4.01
N TRP A 457 -2.48 -21.01 -5.04
CA TRP A 457 -2.97 -21.68 -6.23
C TRP A 457 -2.55 -20.90 -7.47
N ARG A 458 -1.70 -21.50 -8.30
CA ARG A 458 -1.20 -20.89 -9.54
C ARG A 458 -1.94 -21.49 -10.73
N ARG A 459 -2.26 -20.69 -11.75
CA ARG A 459 -2.75 -21.26 -13.00
C ARG A 459 -1.66 -22.11 -13.64
N GLY A 460 -2.01 -23.36 -13.96
CA GLY A 460 -1.24 -24.23 -14.83
C GLY A 460 -1.89 -24.34 -16.22
N ASP A 461 -1.46 -25.34 -16.98
CA ASP A 461 -2.03 -25.63 -18.30
C ASP A 461 -3.52 -26.00 -18.19
N GLY A 462 -4.31 -25.67 -19.22
CA GLY A 462 -5.69 -26.14 -19.35
C GLY A 462 -6.63 -25.73 -18.20
N ASN A 463 -6.51 -24.51 -17.67
CA ASN A 463 -7.27 -24.00 -16.51
C ASN A 463 -7.09 -24.81 -15.22
N THR A 464 -5.97 -25.52 -15.08
CA THR A 464 -5.63 -26.16 -13.80
C THR A 464 -5.22 -25.12 -12.75
N LEU A 465 -5.45 -25.46 -11.48
CA LEU A 465 -4.95 -24.70 -10.32
C LEU A 465 -3.92 -25.55 -9.58
N VAL A 466 -2.65 -25.17 -9.67
CA VAL A 466 -1.50 -25.90 -9.13
C VAL A 466 -1.10 -25.32 -7.78
N ASN A 467 -1.02 -26.18 -6.77
CA ASN A 467 -0.46 -25.81 -5.48
C ASN A 467 1.08 -25.89 -5.52
N PRO A 468 1.82 -24.81 -5.26
CA PRO A 468 3.28 -24.80 -5.42
C PRO A 468 4.02 -25.59 -4.34
N ALA A 469 3.43 -25.85 -3.17
CA ALA A 469 4.06 -26.66 -2.12
C ALA A 469 4.14 -28.15 -2.50
N SER A 470 3.11 -28.65 -3.19
CA SER A 470 2.99 -30.06 -3.59
C SER A 470 3.30 -30.31 -5.06
N SER A 471 3.30 -29.26 -5.90
CA SER A 471 3.31 -29.36 -7.38
C SER A 471 2.15 -30.18 -7.94
N LYS A 472 1.01 -30.22 -7.22
CA LYS A 472 -0.19 -30.98 -7.57
C LYS A 472 -1.36 -30.03 -7.88
N CYS A 473 -2.32 -30.54 -8.63
CA CYS A 473 -3.48 -29.78 -9.10
C CYS A 473 -4.67 -29.94 -8.14
N LEU A 474 -5.49 -28.89 -8.02
CA LEU A 474 -6.82 -28.99 -7.44
C LEU A 474 -7.63 -30.01 -8.26
N ASP A 475 -8.35 -30.88 -7.57
CA ASP A 475 -8.96 -32.07 -8.16
C ASP A 475 -10.31 -32.38 -7.51
N VAL A 476 -11.33 -32.64 -8.34
CA VAL A 476 -12.62 -33.18 -7.88
C VAL A 476 -12.48 -34.68 -7.67
N THR A 477 -12.63 -35.12 -6.41
CA THR A 477 -12.44 -36.52 -6.01
C THR A 477 -13.30 -37.45 -6.87
N GLY A 478 -12.65 -38.43 -7.51
CA GLY A 478 -13.32 -39.48 -8.28
C GLY A 478 -14.04 -39.00 -9.54
N MET A 479 -13.73 -37.79 -10.04
CA MET A 479 -14.44 -37.16 -11.16
C MET A 479 -15.96 -37.10 -10.94
N SER A 480 -16.40 -36.98 -9.69
CA SER A 480 -17.82 -36.99 -9.35
C SER A 480 -18.51 -35.70 -9.80
N THR A 481 -19.66 -35.85 -10.47
CA THR A 481 -20.56 -34.74 -10.84
C THR A 481 -21.74 -34.61 -9.87
N GLU A 482 -21.69 -35.30 -8.73
CA GLU A 482 -22.70 -35.19 -7.67
C GLU A 482 -22.42 -33.99 -6.75
N ASN A 483 -23.46 -33.45 -6.12
CA ASN A 483 -23.28 -32.46 -5.06
C ASN A 483 -22.52 -33.06 -3.87
N ASN A 484 -21.76 -32.21 -3.18
CA ASN A 484 -20.91 -32.56 -2.04
C ASN A 484 -19.65 -33.37 -2.42
N ALA A 485 -19.31 -33.46 -3.71
CA ALA A 485 -18.04 -34.05 -4.13
C ALA A 485 -16.87 -33.25 -3.54
N ARG A 486 -16.03 -33.89 -2.72
CA ARG A 486 -14.93 -33.23 -2.01
C ARG A 486 -13.81 -32.83 -2.98
N LEU A 487 -13.19 -31.67 -2.74
CA LEU A 487 -11.94 -31.30 -3.39
C LEU A 487 -10.73 -31.91 -2.68
N GLN A 488 -9.71 -32.20 -3.47
CA GLN A 488 -8.41 -32.72 -3.04
C GLN A 488 -7.30 -32.16 -3.93
N ILE A 489 -6.05 -32.46 -3.60
CA ILE A 489 -4.94 -32.34 -4.55
C ILE A 489 -4.63 -33.69 -5.19
N TRP A 490 -4.26 -33.67 -6.46
CA TRP A 490 -3.82 -34.85 -7.20
C TRP A 490 -2.74 -34.50 -8.22
N SER A 491 -1.92 -35.46 -8.60
CA SER A 491 -0.96 -35.34 -9.69
C SER A 491 -1.64 -34.71 -10.92
N CYS A 492 -1.03 -33.68 -11.49
CA CYS A 492 -1.63 -32.93 -12.59
C CYS A 492 -1.75 -33.80 -13.84
N THR A 493 -2.98 -34.11 -14.24
CA THR A 493 -3.31 -34.91 -15.42
C THR A 493 -3.93 -34.07 -16.53
N GLY A 494 -4.40 -32.87 -16.23
CA GLY A 494 -5.10 -31.98 -17.18
C GLY A 494 -6.52 -32.45 -17.54
N THR A 495 -7.03 -33.48 -16.87
CA THR A 495 -8.38 -34.01 -17.07
C THR A 495 -9.44 -33.00 -16.60
N THR A 496 -10.68 -33.15 -17.08
CA THR A 496 -11.77 -32.18 -16.84
C THR A 496 -12.09 -31.95 -15.36
N ASN A 497 -11.82 -32.93 -14.48
CA ASN A 497 -12.01 -32.81 -13.04
C ASN A 497 -10.92 -31.97 -12.33
N GLN A 498 -9.92 -31.49 -13.06
CA GLN A 498 -8.87 -30.58 -12.59
C GLN A 498 -8.94 -29.20 -13.24
N GLN A 499 -9.97 -28.93 -14.05
CA GLN A 499 -10.13 -27.65 -14.74
C GLN A 499 -11.11 -26.76 -13.96
N PHE A 500 -10.65 -25.57 -13.59
CA PHE A 500 -11.42 -24.61 -12.82
C PHE A 500 -11.36 -23.24 -13.48
N GLN A 501 -12.54 -22.69 -13.77
CA GLN A 501 -12.68 -21.33 -14.25
C GLN A 501 -12.83 -20.40 -13.05
N LEU A 502 -11.84 -19.52 -12.85
CA LEU A 502 -11.91 -18.45 -11.87
C LEU A 502 -12.86 -17.33 -12.34
N PRO A 503 -13.43 -16.54 -11.40
CA PRO A 503 -14.15 -15.31 -11.74
C PRO A 503 -13.25 -14.35 -12.52
N ALA A 504 -13.88 -13.55 -13.38
CA ALA A 504 -13.23 -12.57 -14.23
C ALA A 504 -13.02 -11.25 -13.49
#